data_AF-A0A7V9ADH2-F1
#
_entry.id   AF-A0A7V9ADH2-F1
#
_cell.length_a   1.000
_cell.length_b   1.000
_cell.length_c   1.000
_cell.angle_alpha   90.00
_cell.angle_beta   90.00
_cell.angle_gamma   90.00
#
_symmetry.space_group_name_H-M   'P 1'
#
loop_
_entity.id
_entity.type
_entity.pdbx_description
1 polymer ?
#
loop_
_entity_poly.entity_id
_entity_poly.type
_entity_poly.pdbx_seq_one_letter_code
_entity_poly.pdbx_strand_id
1 'polypeptide(L)'
;MSSLAPLAEIELEALGETILAALAGGVGVTLAFALTILGFVRMAEMNRQDRDLETLLAGILAFVSSAIWIAAIVIGLIVVAS
;
A
#
# COMPACT_ATOMS: atom_id res chain seq x y z
N MET A 1 -12.41 5.37 -43.15
CA MET A 1 -11.58 5.89 -42.05
C MET A 1 -12.47 6.47 -40.94
N SER A 2 -13.33 5.64 -40.32
CA SER A 2 -14.40 6.12 -39.42
C SER A 2 -14.62 5.24 -38.19
N SER A 3 -13.63 4.46 -37.73
CA SER A 3 -13.80 3.58 -36.56
C SER A 3 -12.92 3.94 -35.35
N LEU A 4 -12.21 5.07 -35.37
CA LEU A 4 -11.34 5.50 -34.25
C LEU A 4 -11.78 6.81 -33.57
N ALA A 5 -12.79 7.49 -34.13
CA ALA A 5 -13.41 8.65 -33.49
C ALA A 5 -13.87 8.40 -32.04
N PRO A 6 -14.46 7.24 -31.66
CA PRO A 6 -14.90 7.04 -30.27
C PRO A 6 -13.74 6.87 -29.27
N LEU A 7 -12.51 6.60 -29.73
CA LEU A 7 -11.35 6.52 -28.83
C LEU A 7 -10.72 7.89 -28.54
N ALA A 8 -10.97 8.90 -29.40
CA ALA A 8 -10.50 10.26 -29.18
C ALA A 8 -11.34 11.02 -28.13
N GLU A 9 -12.54 10.53 -27.82
CA GLU A 9 -13.38 11.00 -26.70
C GLU A 9 -13.06 10.28 -25.38
N ILE A 10 -12.10 9.36 -25.36
CA ILE A 10 -11.57 8.84 -24.10
C ILE A 10 -10.79 9.97 -23.46
N GLU A 11 -11.27 10.46 -22.32
CA GLU A 11 -10.53 11.35 -21.43
C GLU A 11 -9.24 10.63 -21.00
N LEU A 12 -8.17 10.80 -21.78
CA LEU A 12 -6.84 10.25 -21.51
C LEU A 12 -6.32 10.68 -20.13
N GLU A 13 -6.77 11.85 -19.67
CA GLU A 13 -6.51 12.36 -18.32
C GLU A 13 -7.15 11.47 -17.26
N ALA A 14 -8.46 11.22 -17.33
CA ALA A 14 -9.16 10.32 -16.42
C ALA A 14 -8.60 8.89 -16.44
N LEU A 15 -8.22 8.39 -17.63
CA LEU A 15 -7.56 7.09 -17.77
C LEU A 15 -6.19 7.08 -17.07
N GLY A 16 -5.40 8.13 -17.26
CA GLY A 16 -4.09 8.30 -16.62
C GLY A 16 -4.20 8.35 -15.10
N GLU A 17 -5.13 9.14 -14.56
CA GLU A 17 -5.39 9.22 -13.12
C GLU A 17 -5.78 7.87 -12.53
N THR A 18 -6.65 7.13 -13.23
CA THR A 18 -7.09 5.80 -12.80
C THR A 18 -5.92 4.81 -12.76
N ILE A 19 -5.08 4.81 -13.79
CA ILE A 19 -3.88 3.94 -13.84
C ILE A 19 -2.92 4.29 -12.71
N LEU A 20 -2.66 5.59 -12.49
CA LEU A 20 -1.76 6.04 -11.43
C LEU A 20 -2.30 5.71 -10.05
N ALA A 21 -3.61 5.89 -9.82
CA ALA A 21 -4.26 5.53 -8.57
C ALA A 21 -4.20 4.01 -8.31
N ALA A 22 -4.47 3.19 -9.34
CA ALA A 22 -4.37 1.74 -9.24
C ALA A 22 -2.94 1.27 -8.97
N LEU A 23 -1.95 1.85 -9.64
CA LEU A 23 -0.53 1.57 -9.40
C LEU A 23 -0.11 1.99 -8.00
N ALA A 24 -0.44 3.21 -7.58
CA ALA A 24 -0.10 3.72 -6.25
C ALA A 24 -0.76 2.88 -5.15
N GLY A 25 -2.02 2.48 -5.32
CA GLY A 25 -2.73 1.58 -4.42
C GLY A 25 -2.06 0.21 -4.35
N GLY A 26 -1.83 -0.45 -5.49
CA GLY A 26 -1.25 -1.78 -5.55
C GLY A 26 0.18 -1.83 -4.99
N VAL A 27 1.06 -0.93 -5.47
CA VAL A 27 2.46 -0.84 -5.02
C VAL A 27 2.52 -0.41 -3.55
N GLY A 28 1.73 0.59 -3.16
CA GLY A 28 1.72 1.13 -1.82
C GLY A 28 1.29 0.11 -0.77
N VAL A 29 0.19 -0.61 -1.01
CA VAL A 29 -0.30 -1.67 -0.11
C VAL A 29 0.71 -2.82 -0.03
N THR A 30 1.27 -3.26 -1.16
CA THR A 30 2.28 -4.32 -1.19
C THR A 30 3.54 -3.93 -0.40
N LEU A 31 4.00 -2.69 -0.56
CA LEU A 31 5.18 -2.18 0.15
C LEU A 31 4.91 -2.06 1.65
N ALA A 32 3.75 -1.53 2.06
CA ALA A 32 3.37 -1.45 3.46
C ALA A 32 3.26 -2.85 4.11
N PHE A 33 2.73 -3.84 3.39
CA PHE A 33 2.69 -5.21 3.87
C PHE A 33 4.10 -5.82 4.00
N ALA A 34 4.97 -5.60 3.02
CA ALA A 34 6.37 -6.07 3.09
C ALA A 34 7.13 -5.46 4.27
N LEU A 35 6.93 -4.15 4.53
CA LEU A 35 7.53 -3.47 5.68
C LEU A 35 6.99 -4.00 7.02
N THR A 36 5.71 -4.38 7.05
CA THR A 36 5.10 -5.04 8.20
C THR A 36 5.84 -6.34 8.55
N ILE A 37 6.03 -7.21 7.56
CA ILE A 37 6.77 -8.47 7.74
C ILE A 37 8.20 -8.20 8.18
N LEU A 38 8.89 -7.27 7.51
CA LEU A 38 10.27 -6.92 7.85
C LEU A 38 10.38 -6.43 9.30
N GLY A 39 9.49 -5.55 9.73
CA GLY A 39 9.45 -5.03 11.10
C GLY A 39 9.24 -6.15 12.12
N PHE A 40 8.29 -7.06 11.92
CA PHE A 40 8.04 -8.17 12.83
C PHE A 40 9.22 -9.15 12.91
N VAL A 41 9.83 -9.49 11.77
CA VAL A 41 11.01 -10.37 11.72
C VAL A 41 12.19 -9.73 12.46
N ARG A 42 12.44 -8.44 12.22
CA ARG A 42 13.53 -7.70 12.87
C ARG A 42 13.30 -7.56 14.38
N MET A 43 12.07 -7.26 14.79
CA MET A 43 11.69 -7.18 16.19
C MET A 43 11.94 -8.51 16.89
N ALA A 44 11.52 -9.63 16.30
CA ALA A 44 11.74 -10.96 16.87
C ALA A 44 13.23 -11.31 16.99
N GLU A 45 14.05 -10.89 16.03
CA GLU A 45 15.50 -11.13 16.05
C GLU A 45 16.22 -10.26 17.10
N MET A 46 15.91 -8.97 17.16
CA MET A 46 16.51 -8.03 18.11
C MET A 46 16.12 -8.36 19.56
N ASN A 47 14.91 -8.88 19.76
CA ASN A 47 14.42 -9.32 21.07
C ASN A 47 15.20 -10.53 21.61
N ARG A 48 15.80 -11.35 20.74
CA ARG A 48 16.70 -12.45 21.16
C ARG A 48 18.10 -11.98 21.52
N GLN A 49 18.46 -10.77 21.12
CA GLN A 49 19.78 -10.17 21.33
C GLN A 49 19.77 -9.16 22.49
N ASP A 50 18.67 -9.07 23.24
CA ASP A 50 18.44 -8.08 24.32
C ASP A 50 18.66 -6.62 23.86
N ARG A 51 18.33 -6.31 22.60
CA ARG A 51 18.48 -4.97 21.99
C ARG A 51 17.18 -4.18 22.06
N ASP A 52 16.76 -3.81 23.27
CA ASP A 52 15.45 -3.23 23.57
C ASP A 52 15.03 -2.05 22.69
N LEU A 53 15.92 -1.06 22.51
CA LEU A 53 15.61 0.13 21.73
C LEU A 53 15.33 -0.21 20.25
N GLU A 54 16.10 -1.14 19.69
CA GLU A 54 15.95 -1.52 18.30
C GLU A 54 14.72 -2.42 18.08
N THR A 55 14.45 -3.31 19.03
CA THR A 55 13.21 -4.08 19.10
C THR A 55 12.00 -3.15 19.10
N LEU A 56 12.03 -2.08 19.90
CA LEU A 56 10.96 -1.08 19.92
C LEU A 56 10.79 -0.39 18.57
N LEU A 57 11.88 0.07 17.95
CA LEU A 57 11.84 0.73 16.64
C LEU A 57 11.30 -0.20 15.54
N ALA A 58 11.73 -1.46 15.54
CA ALA A 58 11.23 -2.47 14.60
C ALA A 58 9.75 -2.78 14.82
N GLY A 59 9.31 -2.83 16.08
CA GLY A 59 7.90 -2.99 16.45
C GLY A 59 7.03 -1.81 16.00
N ILE A 60 7.50 -0.57 16.18
CA ILE A 60 6.81 0.64 15.70
C ILE A 60 6.68 0.59 14.18
N LEU A 61 7.74 0.24 13.46
CA LEU A 61 7.69 0.10 12.00
C LEU A 61 6.63 -0.93 11.59
N ALA A 62 6.65 -2.12 12.21
CA ALA A 62 5.68 -3.17 11.93
C ALA A 62 4.24 -2.70 12.18
N PHE A 63 4.01 -2.02 13.31
CA PHE A 63 2.69 -1.53 13.69
C PHE A 63 2.17 -0.43 12.76
N VAL A 64 2.99 0.58 12.47
CA VAL A 64 2.61 1.70 11.59
C VAL A 64 2.34 1.19 10.18
N SER A 65 3.23 0.35 9.64
CA SER A 65 3.01 -0.25 8.32
C SER A 65 1.76 -1.13 8.30
N SER A 66 1.47 -1.85 9.39
CA SER A 66 0.23 -2.62 9.52
C SER A 66 -1.02 -1.76 9.44
N ALA A 67 -1.04 -0.68 10.22
CA ALA A 67 -2.15 0.25 10.23
C ALA A 67 -2.39 0.87 8.84
N ILE A 68 -1.32 1.20 8.11
CA ILE A 68 -1.40 1.78 6.76
C ILE A 68 -2.09 0.83 5.79
N TRP A 69 -1.63 -0.42 5.67
CA TRP A 69 -2.21 -1.33 4.67
C TRP A 69 -3.63 -1.77 5.05
N ILE A 70 -3.92 -1.94 6.35
CA ILE A 70 -5.28 -2.22 6.83
C ILE A 70 -6.21 -1.05 6.48
N ALA A 71 -5.80 0.19 6.76
CA ALA A 71 -6.58 1.38 6.44
C ALA A 71 -6.82 1.49 4.93
N ALA A 72 -5.82 1.22 4.09
CA ALA A 72 -5.97 1.24 2.64
C ALA A 72 -7.02 0.23 2.15
N ILE A 73 -7.02 -0.99 2.69
CA ILE A 73 -8.05 -2.00 2.37
C ILE A 73 -9.43 -1.55 2.84
N VAL A 74 -9.54 -1.06 4.07
CA VAL A 74 -10.82 -0.57 4.62
C VAL A 74 -11.40 0.56 3.77
N ILE A 75 -10.58 1.53 3.38
CA ILE A 75 -11.00 2.63 2.50
C ILE A 75 -11.46 2.07 1.15
N GLY A 76 -10.71 1.14 0.55
CA GLY A 76 -11.10 0.50 -0.71
C GLY A 76 -12.45 -0.21 -0.61
N LEU A 77 -12.70 -0.93 0.48
CA LEU A 77 -13.99 -1.59 0.74
C LEU A 77 -15.13 -0.58 0.89
N ILE A 78 -14.91 0.53 1.60
CA ILE A 78 -15.91 1.59 1.76
C ILE A 78 -16.29 2.17 0.40
N VAL A 79 -15.29 2.48 -0.44
CA VAL A 79 -15.52 3.07 -1.78
C VAL A 79 -16.25 2.11 -2.71
N VAL A 80 -16.01 0.80 -2.64
CA VAL A 80 -16.74 -0.19 -3.45
C VAL A 80 -18.17 -0.40 -2.94
N ALA A 81 -18.41 -0.23 -1.64
CA ALA A 81 -19.71 -0.44 -1.02
C ALA A 81 -20.65 0.78 -1.11
N SER A 82 -20.11 1.97 -1.39
CA SER A 82 -20.85 3.22 -1.60
C SER A 82 -21.28 3.38 -3.05
#